data_AF-A0A2N5ZEA7-F1
#
_entry.id   AF-A0A2N5ZEA7-F1
#
_cell.length_a   1.000
_cell.length_b   1.000
_cell.length_c   1.000
_cell.angle_alpha   90.00
_cell.angle_beta   90.00
_cell.angle_gamma   90.00
#
_symmetry.space_group_name_H-M   'P 1'
#
loop_
_entity.id
_entity.type
_entity.pdbx_description
1 polymer ?
#
loop_
_entity_poly.entity_id
_entity_poly.type
_entity_poly.pdbx_seq_one_letter_code
_entity_poly.pdbx_strand_id
1 'polypeptide(L)'
;MATKKTETKKASASKKNEPAKSKKEAAPIVNDETPKIRYNSLVLQEQGAKYKTLLTEKYKNRKRWEKPDLKKIKSLIPGTVIKVYVEEGQKVKEGDLMMVLEAMKMKNKIYFPMDGTVKKIYVKEEEKVPKDHLMIELK
;
A
#
# COMPACT_ATOMS: atom_id res chain seq x y z
N MET A 1 -28.63 -49.50 29.56
CA MET A 1 -29.66 -50.51 29.19
C MET A 1 -30.77 -50.45 30.23
N ALA A 2 -32.03 -50.61 29.79
CA ALA A 2 -33.27 -50.63 30.60
C ALA A 2 -33.70 -49.26 31.18
N THR A 3 -34.96 -48.79 31.11
CA THR A 3 -36.22 -49.42 30.69
C THR A 3 -37.33 -48.39 30.46
N LYS A 4 -38.01 -48.56 29.32
CA LYS A 4 -39.45 -48.45 29.00
C LYS A 4 -40.40 -47.58 29.86
N LYS A 5 -41.06 -46.67 29.12
CA LYS A 5 -42.51 -46.53 28.88
C LYS A 5 -43.48 -46.85 30.03
N THR A 6 -44.38 -45.90 30.29
CA THR A 6 -45.80 -46.24 30.44
C THR A 6 -46.66 -45.10 29.88
N GLU A 7 -47.50 -45.49 28.94
CA GLU A 7 -48.58 -44.73 28.34
C GLU A 7 -49.70 -44.52 29.35
N THR A 8 -50.56 -43.51 29.17
CA THR A 8 -52.00 -43.77 28.96
C THR A 8 -52.80 -42.54 28.52
N LYS A 9 -53.51 -42.79 27.41
CA LYS A 9 -54.89 -42.41 27.07
C LYS A 9 -55.30 -40.95 26.75
N LYS A 10 -55.35 -40.70 25.43
CA LYS A 10 -56.55 -40.75 24.56
C LYS A 10 -57.74 -39.84 24.92
N ALA A 11 -57.92 -38.79 24.11
CA ALA A 11 -59.24 -38.39 23.58
C ALA A 11 -59.11 -37.74 22.20
N SER A 12 -59.57 -38.51 21.21
CA SER A 12 -60.10 -38.22 19.87
C SER A 12 -60.37 -36.76 19.44
N ALA A 13 -59.68 -36.37 18.36
CA ALA A 13 -60.23 -36.14 17.01
C ALA A 13 -61.41 -35.14 16.78
N SER A 14 -61.02 -34.00 16.18
CA SER A 14 -61.41 -33.57 14.82
C SER A 14 -62.60 -32.62 14.59
N LYS A 15 -62.19 -31.37 14.27
CA LYS A 15 -62.58 -30.53 13.11
C LYS A 15 -64.01 -29.98 13.02
N LYS A 16 -64.11 -28.64 12.97
CA LYS A 16 -64.00 -27.90 11.70
C LYS A 16 -63.89 -26.38 11.87
N ASN A 17 -63.10 -25.81 10.94
CA ASN A 17 -63.21 -24.49 10.31
C ASN A 17 -62.44 -23.28 10.88
N GLU A 18 -61.24 -23.14 10.34
CA GLU A 18 -60.55 -21.92 9.87
C GLU A 18 -61.46 -20.97 9.01
N PRO A 19 -61.11 -19.68 8.78
CA PRO A 19 -59.79 -19.25 8.29
C PRO A 19 -59.12 -18.01 8.92
N ALA A 20 -57.79 -18.14 9.00
CA ALA A 20 -56.71 -17.19 8.70
C ALA A 20 -56.90 -15.67 8.94
N LYS A 21 -56.22 -15.15 9.98
CA LYS A 21 -55.72 -13.77 10.06
C LYS A 21 -54.21 -13.79 10.31
N SER A 22 -53.46 -13.22 9.38
CA SER A 22 -51.99 -13.06 9.40
C SER A 22 -51.54 -12.19 10.57
N LYS A 23 -50.55 -12.66 11.35
CA LYS A 23 -49.88 -11.90 12.41
C LYS A 23 -48.68 -11.10 11.85
N LYS A 24 -48.62 -9.84 12.29
CA LYS A 24 -47.48 -9.04 12.82
C LYS A 24 -46.07 -9.31 12.29
N GLU A 25 -45.35 -8.23 11.96
CA GLU A 25 -44.18 -7.80 12.75
C GLU A 25 -43.71 -6.38 12.35
N ALA A 26 -43.33 -5.59 13.36
CA ALA A 26 -42.81 -4.24 13.22
C ALA A 26 -41.36 -4.28 12.72
N ALA A 27 -41.04 -3.46 11.71
CA ALA A 27 -39.69 -3.36 11.17
C ALA A 27 -38.73 -2.71 12.17
N PRO A 28 -37.49 -3.21 12.31
CA PRO A 28 -36.47 -2.56 13.13
C PRO A 28 -35.98 -1.28 12.43
N ILE A 29 -35.81 -0.23 13.22
CA ILE A 29 -35.16 1.03 12.82
C ILE A 29 -33.69 0.69 12.55
N VAL A 30 -33.29 0.68 11.28
CA VAL A 30 -31.89 0.51 10.86
C VAL A 30 -31.25 1.89 10.84
N ASN A 31 -30.24 2.08 11.68
CA ASN A 31 -29.51 3.34 11.80
C ASN A 31 -28.96 3.80 10.45
N ASP A 32 -29.30 5.04 10.16
CA ASP A 32 -29.08 5.80 8.94
C ASP A 32 -27.66 6.37 8.92
N GLU A 33 -26.68 5.58 8.48
CA GLU A 33 -25.34 6.09 8.14
C GLU A 33 -24.79 5.36 6.91
N THR A 34 -25.43 5.59 5.75
CA THR A 34 -24.77 5.26 4.48
C THR A 34 -23.57 6.21 4.31
N PRO A 35 -22.33 5.72 4.09
CA PRO A 35 -21.18 6.58 3.96
C PRO A 35 -21.36 7.47 2.75
N LYS A 36 -21.36 8.79 2.94
CA LYS A 36 -21.54 9.80 1.88
C LYS A 36 -20.40 9.68 0.87
N ILE A 37 -20.60 8.89 -0.18
CA ILE A 37 -19.60 8.64 -1.22
C ILE A 37 -19.38 9.94 -2.02
N ARG A 38 -18.20 10.56 -1.87
CA ARG A 38 -17.81 11.73 -2.68
C ARG A 38 -17.38 11.25 -4.06
N TYR A 39 -18.22 11.52 -5.06
CA TYR A 39 -17.91 11.25 -6.46
C TYR A 39 -17.00 12.34 -7.04
N ASN A 40 -16.03 11.96 -7.87
CA ASN A 40 -15.28 12.91 -8.68
C ASN A 40 -16.03 13.10 -10.01
N SER A 41 -16.26 14.35 -10.41
CA SER A 41 -16.84 14.68 -11.72
C SER A 41 -15.75 14.64 -12.78
N LEU A 42 -15.87 13.72 -13.73
CA LEU A 42 -15.08 13.74 -14.95
C LEU A 42 -15.93 14.36 -16.06
N VAL A 43 -15.45 15.45 -16.63
CA VAL A 43 -16.09 16.10 -17.79
C VAL A 43 -15.26 15.73 -19.02
N LEU A 44 -15.84 14.93 -19.92
CA LEU A 44 -15.25 14.60 -21.20
C LEU A 44 -15.77 15.63 -22.21
N GLN A 45 -14.89 16.55 -22.65
CA GLN A 45 -15.18 17.71 -23.51
C GLN A 45 -15.93 18.85 -22.80
N GLU A 46 -15.62 20.11 -23.14
CA GLU A 46 -16.15 21.31 -22.46
C GLU A 46 -17.69 21.43 -22.48
N GLN A 47 -18.36 20.72 -23.41
CA GLN A 47 -19.83 20.67 -23.55
C GLN A 47 -20.43 19.26 -23.34
N GLY A 48 -19.63 18.29 -22.88
CA GLY A 48 -20.05 16.89 -22.78
C GLY A 48 -20.77 16.50 -21.48
N ALA A 49 -21.29 15.28 -21.44
CA ALA A 49 -21.97 14.73 -20.27
C ALA A 49 -21.04 14.65 -19.05
N LYS A 50 -21.53 15.08 -17.88
CA LYS A 50 -20.79 15.01 -16.61
C LYS A 50 -20.89 13.60 -16.05
N TYR A 51 -19.80 12.83 -16.09
CA TYR A 51 -19.75 11.49 -15.53
C TYR A 51 -19.32 11.55 -14.06
N LYS A 52 -20.12 10.96 -13.17
CA LYS A 52 -19.73 10.72 -11.77
C LYS A 52 -18.93 9.43 -11.73
N THR A 53 -17.64 9.51 -11.48
CA THR A 53 -16.78 8.34 -11.37
C THR A 53 -16.19 8.25 -9.96
N LEU A 54 -15.89 7.02 -9.54
CA LEU A 54 -15.09 6.78 -8.35
C LEU A 54 -13.66 6.53 -8.82
N LEU A 55 -12.70 7.24 -8.25
CA LEU A 55 -11.31 6.89 -8.43
C LEU A 55 -11.10 5.49 -7.86
N THR A 56 -10.56 4.59 -8.69
CA THR A 56 -10.15 3.26 -8.26
C THR A 56 -9.18 3.37 -7.07
N GLU A 57 -9.20 2.39 -6.17
CA GLU A 57 -8.24 2.34 -5.06
C GLU A 57 -6.79 2.37 -5.56
N LYS A 58 -6.53 1.68 -6.69
CA LYS A 58 -5.25 1.74 -7.41
C LYS A 58 -4.83 3.17 -7.77
N TYR A 59 -5.76 4.01 -8.21
CA TYR A 59 -5.47 5.41 -8.54
C TYR A 59 -5.20 6.24 -7.29
N LYS A 60 -5.98 6.05 -6.21
CA LYS A 60 -5.78 6.77 -4.94
C LYS A 60 -4.44 6.42 -4.31
N ASN A 61 -4.04 5.15 -4.38
CA ASN A 61 -2.82 4.63 -3.78
C ASN A 61 -1.58 4.76 -4.69
N ARG A 62 -1.71 5.36 -5.87
CA ARG A 62 -0.56 5.54 -6.78
C ARG A 62 0.43 6.51 -6.11
N LYS A 63 1.70 6.10 -6.03
CA LYS A 63 2.75 7.01 -5.56
C LYS A 63 2.89 8.16 -6.56
N ARG A 64 2.75 9.40 -6.09
CA ARG A 64 2.92 10.59 -6.94
C ARG A 64 4.40 10.68 -7.31
N TRP A 65 4.69 11.03 -8.57
CA TRP A 65 6.07 11.30 -8.97
C TRP A 65 6.56 12.56 -8.25
N GLU A 66 7.76 12.48 -7.70
CA GLU A 66 8.46 13.58 -7.04
C GLU A 66 9.78 13.81 -7.77
N LYS A 67 10.21 15.08 -7.84
CA LYS A 67 11.50 15.42 -8.43
C LYS A 67 12.60 14.80 -7.56
N PRO A 68 13.57 14.06 -8.14
CA PRO A 68 14.65 13.46 -7.37
C PRO A 68 15.57 14.54 -6.76
N ASP A 69 15.84 14.40 -5.46
CA ASP A 69 16.80 15.24 -4.73
C ASP A 69 18.23 14.86 -5.12
N LEU A 70 18.97 15.75 -5.78
CA LEU A 70 20.36 15.49 -6.18
C LEU A 70 21.32 15.33 -4.98
N LYS A 71 20.98 15.94 -3.84
CA LYS A 71 21.77 15.83 -2.59
C LYS A 71 21.71 14.45 -1.94
N LYS A 72 20.69 13.65 -2.27
CA LYS A 72 20.47 12.32 -1.70
C LYS A 72 20.78 11.28 -2.74
N ILE A 73 21.97 10.71 -2.67
CA ILE A 73 22.42 9.72 -3.63
C ILE A 73 21.84 8.37 -3.20
N LYS A 74 20.93 7.84 -4.02
CA LYS A 74 20.27 6.56 -3.81
C LYS A 74 20.76 5.50 -4.78
N SER A 75 20.65 4.24 -4.39
CA SER A 75 20.98 3.12 -5.24
C SER A 75 19.97 2.95 -6.38
N LEU A 76 20.46 2.99 -7.62
CA LEU A 76 19.66 2.73 -8.83
C LEU A 76 19.46 1.23 -9.09
N ILE A 77 20.46 0.42 -8.72
CA ILE A 77 20.52 -1.02 -8.98
C ILE A 77 20.84 -1.74 -7.67
N PRO A 78 20.05 -2.74 -7.27
CA PRO A 78 20.36 -3.51 -6.08
C PRO A 78 21.67 -4.30 -6.27
N GLY A 79 22.50 -4.36 -5.22
CA GLY A 79 23.79 -5.03 -5.28
C GLY A 79 24.54 -4.99 -3.95
N THR A 80 25.83 -5.30 -3.98
CA THR A 80 26.72 -5.30 -2.81
C THR A 80 27.77 -4.20 -2.96
N VAL A 81 28.02 -3.42 -1.91
CA VAL A 81 29.09 -2.42 -1.90
C VAL A 81 30.43 -3.15 -1.75
N ILE A 82 31.34 -3.00 -2.72
CA ILE A 82 32.67 -3.61 -2.64
C ILE A 82 33.62 -2.72 -1.87
N LYS A 83 33.62 -1.42 -2.20
CA LYS A 83 34.57 -0.45 -1.65
C LYS A 83 33.99 0.95 -1.66
N VAL A 84 34.25 1.72 -0.60
CA VAL A 84 33.89 3.12 -0.48
C VAL A 84 35.16 3.98 -0.56
N TYR A 85 35.17 5.01 -1.40
CA TYR A 85 36.36 5.85 -1.65
C TYR A 85 36.29 7.21 -0.97
N VAL A 86 35.25 7.45 -0.17
CA VAL A 86 34.97 8.75 0.44
C VAL A 86 34.73 8.63 1.94
N GLU A 87 35.02 9.73 2.63
CA GLU A 87 34.83 9.88 4.08
C GLU A 87 33.83 10.99 4.40
N GLU A 88 33.21 10.91 5.58
CA GLU A 88 32.32 11.97 6.07
C GLU A 88 33.09 13.28 6.26
N GLY A 89 32.56 14.39 5.75
CA GLY A 89 33.20 15.71 5.79
C GLY A 89 34.13 16.01 4.61
N GLN A 90 34.38 15.05 3.71
CA GLN A 90 35.22 15.27 2.54
C GLN A 90 34.55 16.17 1.48
N LYS A 91 35.33 17.09 0.89
CA LYS A 91 34.91 17.85 -0.30
C LYS A 91 35.08 16.99 -1.55
N VAL A 92 34.03 16.92 -2.37
CA VAL A 92 33.97 16.12 -3.59
C VAL A 92 33.52 16.99 -4.75
N LYS A 93 33.95 16.64 -5.96
CA LYS A 93 33.56 17.27 -7.21
C LYS A 93 32.67 16.36 -8.04
N GLU A 94 31.93 16.95 -8.97
CA GLU A 94 31.21 16.21 -10.00
C GLU A 94 32.18 15.30 -10.77
N GLY A 95 31.79 14.04 -10.93
CA GLY A 95 32.61 13.03 -11.59
C GLY A 95 33.65 12.34 -10.71
N ASP A 96 33.81 12.74 -9.44
CA ASP A 96 34.66 12.01 -8.51
C ASP A 96 34.09 10.61 -8.21
N LEU A 97 34.98 9.64 -8.03
CA LEU A 97 34.59 8.26 -7.72
C LEU A 97 34.11 8.16 -6.27
N MET A 98 32.86 7.76 -6.09
CA MET A 98 32.21 7.61 -4.79
C MET A 98 32.43 6.20 -4.21
N MET A 99 32.00 5.17 -4.94
CA MET A 99 32.08 3.78 -4.51
C MET A 99 31.97 2.81 -5.69
N VAL A 100 32.30 1.55 -5.44
CA VAL A 100 32.11 0.46 -6.40
C VAL A 100 31.05 -0.49 -5.86
N LEU A 101 30.02 -0.73 -6.67
CA LEU A 101 28.90 -1.61 -6.36
C LEU A 101 28.94 -2.83 -7.28
N GLU A 102 28.83 -4.03 -6.73
CA GLU A 102 28.68 -5.27 -7.48
C GLU A 102 27.21 -5.61 -7.65
N ALA A 103 26.75 -5.67 -8.89
CA ALA A 103 25.42 -6.18 -9.22
C ALA A 103 25.56 -7.23 -10.31
N MET A 104 25.02 -8.44 -10.07
CA MET A 104 25.02 -9.54 -11.06
C MET A 104 26.41 -9.83 -11.68
N LYS A 105 27.46 -9.97 -10.83
CA LYS A 105 28.87 -10.19 -11.23
C LYS A 105 29.52 -9.04 -12.01
N MET A 106 28.87 -7.89 -12.09
CA MET A 106 29.37 -6.70 -12.75
C MET A 106 29.70 -5.62 -11.71
N LYS A 107 30.87 -5.01 -11.85
CA LYS A 107 31.34 -3.92 -10.98
C LYS A 107 30.97 -2.57 -11.58
N ASN A 108 30.06 -1.87 -10.93
CA ASN A 108 29.59 -0.55 -11.31
C ASN A 108 30.30 0.51 -10.46
N LYS A 109 31.01 1.42 -11.13
CA LYS A 109 31.58 2.62 -10.49
C LYS A 109 30.49 3.67 -10.38
N ILE A 110 30.26 4.16 -9.17
CA ILE A 110 29.30 5.24 -8.90
C ILE A 110 30.09 6.53 -8.72
N TYR A 111 29.64 7.59 -9.38
CA TYR A 111 30.27 8.90 -9.38
C TYR A 111 29.35 9.94 -8.74
N PHE A 112 29.93 11.03 -8.24
CA PHE A 112 29.15 12.15 -7.72
C PHE A 112 28.47 12.94 -8.85
N PRO A 113 27.16 13.24 -8.73
CA PRO A 113 26.40 13.98 -9.74
C PRO A 113 26.56 15.51 -9.63
N MET A 114 27.19 16.01 -8.56
CA MET A 114 27.41 17.44 -8.33
C MET A 114 28.56 17.64 -7.33
N ASP A 115 29.13 18.85 -7.36
CA ASP A 115 30.08 19.29 -6.34
C ASP A 115 29.41 19.42 -4.96
N GLY A 116 30.13 19.08 -3.90
CA GLY A 116 29.59 19.18 -2.54
C GLY A 116 30.54 18.73 -1.44
N THR A 117 29.99 18.63 -0.23
CA THR A 117 30.68 18.02 0.91
C THR A 117 29.85 16.84 1.42
N VAL A 118 30.50 15.69 1.63
CA VAL A 118 29.85 14.50 2.16
C VAL A 118 29.38 14.79 3.58
N LYS A 119 28.07 14.77 3.80
CA LYS A 119 27.47 15.00 5.12
C LYS A 119 27.42 13.72 5.93
N LYS A 120 26.98 12.62 5.31
CA LYS A 120 26.84 11.32 5.96
C LYS A 120 26.89 10.17 4.96
N ILE A 121 27.50 9.07 5.38
CA ILE A 121 27.55 7.81 4.63
C ILE A 121 26.68 6.79 5.36
N TYR A 122 25.72 6.20 4.65
CA TYR A 122 24.75 5.25 5.21
C TYR A 122 25.09 3.79 4.95
N VAL A 123 26.13 3.53 4.15
CA VAL A 123 26.50 2.19 3.70
C VAL A 123 27.92 1.84 4.11
N LYS A 124 28.16 0.56 4.36
CA LYS A 124 29.48 0.02 4.66
C LYS A 124 29.99 -0.87 3.52
N GLU A 125 31.29 -1.13 3.53
CA GLU A 125 31.87 -2.15 2.65
C GLU A 125 31.26 -3.52 2.96
N GLU A 126 31.08 -4.33 1.92
CA GLU A 126 30.43 -5.65 1.92
C GLU A 126 28.91 -5.64 2.24
N GLU A 127 28.28 -4.48 2.36
CA GLU A 127 26.85 -4.35 2.62
C GLU A 127 25.99 -4.55 1.36
N LYS A 128 24.86 -5.27 1.51
CA LYS A 128 23.86 -5.42 0.44
C LYS A 128 22.87 -4.26 0.46
N VAL A 129 22.82 -3.52 -0.65
CA VAL A 129 21.95 -2.37 -0.84
C VAL A 129 20.78 -2.70 -1.78
N PRO A 130 19.51 -2.51 -1.37
CA PRO A 130 18.36 -2.66 -2.25
C PRO A 130 18.19 -1.43 -3.18
N LYS A 131 17.26 -1.53 -4.13
CA LYS A 131 16.86 -0.40 -4.97
C LYS A 131 16.31 0.75 -4.11
N ASP A 132 16.61 1.99 -4.51
CA ASP A 132 16.19 3.23 -3.86
C ASP A 132 16.72 3.41 -2.42
N HIS A 133 17.71 2.61 -2.01
CA HIS A 133 18.38 2.75 -0.73
C HIS A 133 19.25 4.02 -0.70
N LEU A 134 19.17 4.81 0.37
CA LEU A 134 19.98 6.01 0.54
C LEU A 134 21.42 5.62 0.88
N MET A 135 22.39 6.00 0.07
CA MET A 135 23.79 5.63 0.26
C MET A 135 24.59 6.78 0.87
N ILE A 136 24.48 7.98 0.28
CA ILE A 136 25.21 9.18 0.73
C ILE A 136 24.30 10.40 0.70
N GLU A 137 24.45 11.27 1.70
CA GLU A 137 23.88 12.61 1.74
C GLU A 137 24.97 13.67 1.57
N LEU A 138 24.74 14.61 0.65
CA LEU A 138 25.57 15.80 0.45
C LEU A 138 24.98 17.01 1.19
N LYS A 139 25.85 17.90 1.66
CA LYS A 139 25.46 19.19 2.27
C LYS A 139 25.08 20.23 1.21
#